data_AF-A0A810NPU9-F1
#
_entry.id   AF-A0A810NPU9-F1
#
_cell.length_a   1.000
_cell.length_b   1.000
_cell.length_c   1.000
_cell.angle_alpha   90.00
_cell.angle_beta   90.00
_cell.angle_gamma   90.00
#
_symmetry.space_group_name_H-M   'P 1'
#
loop_
_entity.id
_entity.type
_entity.pdbx_description
1 polymer ?
#
loop_
_entity_poly.entity_id
_entity_poly.type
_entity_poly.pdbx_seq_one_letter_code
_entity_poly.pdbx_strand_id
1 'polypeptide(L)' 'MELRDIEIFLTLAEELHFGRTADRLHVSQARVSQAIKMQERRIAGRCSSAPAVP' A
#
# COMPACT_ATOMS: atom_id res chain seq x y z
N MET A 1 0.20 9.32 -8.30
CA MET A 1 0.12 8.78 -6.93
C MET A 1 -0.81 9.72 -6.25
N GLU A 2 -1.98 9.22 -5.90
CA GLU A 2 -3.06 10.04 -5.37
C GLU A 2 -2.89 10.21 -3.87
N LEU A 3 -3.46 11.28 -3.30
CA LEU A 3 -3.51 11.48 -1.85
C LEU A 3 -4.11 10.27 -1.13
N ARG A 4 -5.10 9.63 -1.75
CA ARG A 4 -5.73 8.42 -1.21
C ARG A 4 -4.77 7.24 -1.08
N ASP A 5 -3.79 7.08 -1.98
CA ASP A 5 -2.82 6.01 -1.85
C ASP A 5 -1.85 6.29 -0.69
N ILE A 6 -1.50 7.56 -0.46
CA ILE A 6 -0.64 7.98 0.67
C ILE A 6 -1.39 7.75 1.99
N GLU A 7 -2.65 8.14 2.07
CA GLU A 7 -3.52 7.91 3.23
C GLU A 7 -3.65 6.41 3.55
N ILE A 8 -3.84 5.57 2.53
CA ILE A 8 -3.86 4.11 2.68
C ILE A 8 -2.53 3.59 3.26
N PHE A 9 -1.40 4.08 2.75
CA PHE A 9 -0.08 3.66 3.23
C PHE A 9 0.16 4.07 4.69
N LEU A 10 -0.11 5.32 5.04
CA LEU A 10 0.07 5.82 6.40
C LEU A 10 -0.83 5.09 7.39
N THR A 11 -2.09 4.88 7.03
CA THR A 11 -3.03 4.12 7.88
C THR A 11 -2.60 2.67 8.02
N LEU A 12 -2.10 2.03 6.95
CA LEU A 12 -1.57 0.66 7.03
C LEU A 12 -0.33 0.58 7.93
N ALA A 13 0.52 1.59 7.91
CA ALA A 13 1.70 1.67 8.78
C ALA A 13 1.34 1.80 10.27
N GLU A 14 0.22 2.45 10.58
CA GLU A 14 -0.33 2.49 11.95
C GLU A 14 -1.00 1.17 12.35
N GLU A 15 -1.84 0.62 11.47
CA GLU A 15 -2.67 -0.55 11.78
C GLU A 15 -1.91 -1.88 11.73
N LEU A 16 -0.84 -1.96 10.91
CA LEU A 16 -0.08 -3.17 10.58
C LEU A 16 -0.97 -4.36 10.12
N HIS A 17 -2.21 -4.08 9.70
CA HIS A 17 -3.21 -5.09 9.34
C HIS A 17 -4.11 -4.59 8.21
N PHE A 18 -4.10 -5.30 7.08
CA PHE A 18 -4.82 -4.93 5.86
C PHE A 18 -6.35 -4.84 6.05
N GLY A 19 -6.95 -5.80 6.75
CA GLY A 19 -8.38 -5.78 7.10
C GLY A 19 -8.79 -4.55 7.92
N ARG A 20 -8.16 -4.32 9.09
CA ARG A 20 -8.42 -3.13 9.92
C ARG A 20 -8.20 -1.81 9.17
N THR A 21 -7.18 -1.74 8.31
CA THR A 21 -6.94 -0.57 7.45
C THR A 21 -8.11 -0.33 6.48
N ALA A 22 -8.60 -1.40 5.87
CA ALA A 22 -9.72 -1.35 4.95
C ALA A 22 -11.01 -0.89 5.64
N ASP A 23 -11.28 -1.43 6.83
CA ASP A 23 -12.42 -1.03 7.66
C ASP A 23 -12.32 0.45 8.07
N ARG A 24 -11.15 0.90 8.56
CA ARG A 24 -10.93 2.29 9.00
C ARG A 24 -11.10 3.31 7.87
N LEU A 25 -10.69 2.96 6.66
CA LEU A 25 -10.79 3.83 5.48
C LEU A 25 -12.05 3.60 4.65
N HIS A 26 -12.96 2.71 5.08
CA HIS A 26 -14.18 2.35 4.37
C HIS A 26 -13.92 1.94 2.90
N VAL A 27 -12.92 1.09 2.69
CA VAL A 27 -12.56 0.53 1.38
C VAL A 27 -12.50 -0.98 1.44
N SER A 28 -12.39 -1.64 0.29
CA SER A 28 -12.10 -3.07 0.27
C SER A 28 -10.63 -3.34 0.61
N GLN A 29 -10.36 -4.48 1.24
CA GLN A 29 -8.99 -4.96 1.46
C GLN A 29 -8.20 -5.08 0.14
N ALA A 30 -8.86 -5.46 -0.95
CA ALA A 30 -8.26 -5.50 -2.28
C ALA A 30 -7.75 -4.12 -2.75
N ARG A 31 -8.46 -3.03 -2.44
CA ARG A 31 -8.02 -1.66 -2.76
C ARG A 31 -6.77 -1.26 -2.00
N VAL A 32 -6.66 -1.68 -0.72
CA VAL A 32 -5.46 -1.48 0.11
C VAL A 32 -4.27 -2.21 -0.53
N SER A 33 -4.41 -3.51 -0.81
CA SER A 33 -3.34 -4.30 -1.45
C SER A 33 -2.92 -3.74 -2.81
N GLN A 34 -3.87 -3.28 -3.63
CA GLN A 34 -3.56 -2.67 -4.93
C GLN A 34 -2.80 -1.35 -4.78
N ALA A 35 -3.18 -0.49 -3.82
CA ALA A 35 -2.45 0.74 -3.50
C ALA A 35 -0.98 0.46 -3.16
N ILE A 36 -0.74 -0.47 -2.23
CA ILE A 36 0.61 -0.84 -1.80
C ILE A 36 1.43 -1.38 -2.96
N LYS A 37 0.89 -2.32 -3.73
CA LYS A 37 1.57 -2.88 -4.91
C LYS A 37 1.95 -1.82 -5.94
N MET A 38 1.10 -0.81 -6.16
CA MET A 38 1.40 0.31 -7.05
C MET A 38 2.53 1.19 -6.52
N GLN A 39 2.55 1.42 -5.21
CA GLN A 39 3.60 2.20 -4.55
C GLN A 39 4.94 1.47 -4.56
N GLU A 40 4.95 0.18 -4.20
CA GLU A 40 6.13 -0.68 -4.27
C GLU A 40 6.73 -0.68 -5.66
N ARG A 41 5.92 -0.87 -6.73
CA ARG A 41 6.42 -0.81 -8.11
C ARG A 41 7.06 0.53 -8.45
N ARG A 42 6.52 1.64 -7.94
CA ARG A 42 7.06 2.99 -8.20
C ARG A 42 8.35 3.26 -7.43
N ILE A 43 8.56 2.60 -6.29
CA ILE A 43 9.77 2.72 -5.48
C ILE A 43 10.83 1.73 -5.98
N ALA A 44 10.46 0.46 -6.15
CA ALA A 44 11.32 -0.60 -6.68
C ALA A 44 11.76 -0.33 -8.14
N GLY A 45 10.90 0.26 -8.98
CA GLY A 45 11.27 0.68 -10.33
C GLY A 45 12.32 1.81 -10.37
N ARG A 46 12.54 2.51 -9.25
CA ARG A 46 13.64 3.49 -9.09
C ARG A 46 14.86 2.89 -8.40
N CYS A 47 14.74 1.69 -7.85
CA CYS A 47 15.76 1.00 -7.10
C CYS A 47 15.98 -0.40 -7.73
N SER A 48 16.49 -0.45 -8.97
CA SER A 48 16.92 -1.70 -9.60
C SER A 48 18.22 -2.19 -8.95
N SER A 49 18.14 -2.66 -7.71
CA SER A 49 19.17 -3.50 -7.09
C SER A 49 18.65 -4.44 -5.98
N ALA A 50 17.33 -4.55 -5.73
CA ALA A 50 16.81 -5.46 -4.71
C ALA A 50 15.67 -6.35 -5.24
N PRO A 51 15.67 -7.66 -4.88
CA PRO A 51 14.79 -8.67 -5.47
C PRO A 51 13.34 -8.49 -5.03
N ALA A 52 12.43 -8.78 -5.96
CA ALA A 52 10.99 -8.79 -5.73
C ALA A 52 10.64 -9.74 -4.59
N VAL A 53 9.88 -9.24 -3.60
CA VAL A 53 9.26 -10.07 -2.57
C VAL A 53 8.11 -10.86 -3.24
N PRO A 54 8.05 -12.20 -3.08
CA PRO A 54 7.06 -13.07 -3.71
C PRO A 54 5.62 -12.82 -3.22
#